data_AF-A0A3M2CA97-F1
#
_entry.id   AF-A0A3M2CA97-F1
#
_cell.length_a   1.000
_cell.length_b   1.000
_cell.length_c   1.000
_cell.angle_alpha   90.00
_cell.angle_beta   90.00
_cell.angle_gamma   90.00
#
_symmetry.space_group_name_H-M   'P 1'
#
loop_
_entity.id
_entity.type
_entity.pdbx_description
1 polymer ?
#
loop_
_entity_poly.entity_id
_entity_poly.type
_entity_poly.pdbx_seq_one_letter_code
_entity_poly.pdbx_strand_id
1 'polypeptide(L)'
;MLSGTPAYTDAGVYSDIRISIDDQMATATLPAFDITVLADTDNDGIPNVNDPDDDNDGLIDIYDGCPLDPQGFVDTDSDGYCENTDLFPNDPTEWLDTDLDSVGDNADAFPTDPAASIDTDGDGYPDTWNVGRTQAESTTGLSLDAFPADPSEWSDADGDGVGDNTDVFPSDPTETVDFDKDGIGDNADIDDDNDGYLDIEDAFPFDPVEWIDTDNDGIGNNTDTDDDNDGVLDKKDAFPTDPTESADFDNDGIGDNSDSDDDNDGINDTLDAFPLDSSEWLDTDSDGVGDNSDDFVNDPAASIDSDGDGYPDEWNAGMSQADSTSGLTLDAFPYDPAEVSDNDGDGIGDNADVDDDNDGVVDWVDSFPSDPSASVDIDEDGYPDSWNTGSSQADSTTGLTLDAFPNDPTEWVDTDGDGIGNNTDADDDNDGFADLADPNPLTVNANISYAGVQHMTWADGSEVDSLELGIQKADNTSLGDLTATVTGPNGFSYTFTDSDAHPWGQGLLALWKQYDSLNPLEPGTYTFTVTDSLGNSVSQADLHIDPHPVPIVNESTVQYQRLADGTYRFRWAPVNAARTYYYRFRIYDSTAEDAVPVFKTGRMDKTWVDVPAGTLTDG
;
A
#
# COMPACT_ATOMS: atom_id res chain seq x y z
N MET A 1 7.87 -25.96 111.15
CA MET A 1 6.49 -25.90 111.67
C MET A 1 5.74 -24.99 110.73
N LEU A 2 4.81 -25.51 109.94
CA LEU A 2 3.75 -24.68 109.38
C LEU A 2 2.75 -24.52 110.53
N SER A 3 2.63 -23.31 111.06
CA SER A 3 1.71 -23.00 112.15
C SER A 3 1.19 -21.59 111.96
N GLY A 4 -0.12 -21.43 112.01
CA GLY A 4 -0.85 -20.18 111.77
C GLY A 4 -2.20 -20.49 111.13
N THR A 5 -3.20 -19.63 111.35
CA THR A 5 -4.39 -19.58 110.51
C THR A 5 -4.04 -18.66 109.34
N PRO A 6 -4.19 -19.10 108.07
CA PRO A 6 -4.01 -18.21 106.91
C PRO A 6 -4.94 -16.99 107.03
N ALA A 7 -4.50 -15.83 106.56
CA ALA A 7 -5.38 -14.66 106.44
C ALA A 7 -6.33 -14.83 105.24
N TYR A 8 -7.41 -14.05 105.19
CA TYR A 8 -8.30 -13.98 104.01
C TYR A 8 -7.52 -13.77 102.69
N THR A 9 -6.50 -12.90 102.70
CA THR A 9 -5.63 -12.64 101.53
C THR A 9 -4.78 -13.83 101.10
N ASP A 10 -4.66 -14.86 101.93
CA ASP A 10 -3.93 -16.09 101.60
C ASP A 10 -4.82 -17.12 100.89
N ALA A 11 -6.10 -16.82 100.63
CA ALA A 11 -7.01 -17.70 99.91
C ALA A 11 -6.49 -18.03 98.50
N GLY A 12 -6.62 -19.30 98.10
CA GLY A 12 -6.12 -19.78 96.81
C GLY A 12 -5.57 -21.19 96.86
N VAL A 13 -5.10 -21.66 95.71
CA VAL A 13 -4.51 -22.99 95.56
C VAL A 13 -2.99 -22.86 95.52
N TYR A 14 -2.33 -23.47 96.50
CA TYR A 14 -0.88 -23.58 96.57
C TYR A 14 -0.49 -24.96 96.12
N SER A 15 -0.09 -25.05 94.86
CA SER A 15 0.32 -26.29 94.23
C SER A 15 1.82 -26.56 94.38
N ASP A 16 2.21 -27.81 94.12
CA ASP A 16 3.61 -28.26 94.12
C ASP A 16 4.31 -28.19 95.50
N ILE A 17 3.54 -28.29 96.58
CA ILE A 17 4.10 -28.34 97.93
C ILE A 17 4.79 -29.69 98.15
N ARG A 18 6.09 -29.64 98.43
CA ARG A 18 6.93 -30.83 98.62
C ARG A 18 7.48 -30.89 100.03
N ILE A 19 7.27 -32.02 100.68
CA ILE A 19 7.92 -32.32 101.96
C ILE A 19 9.14 -33.16 101.65
N SER A 20 10.32 -32.62 101.96
CA SER A 20 11.58 -33.35 101.90
C SER A 20 12.26 -33.41 103.26
N ILE A 21 12.99 -34.51 103.47
CA ILE A 21 13.83 -34.69 104.64
C ILE A 21 15.25 -34.92 104.12
N ASP A 22 16.18 -34.13 104.65
CA ASP A 22 17.60 -34.16 104.30
C ASP A 22 18.41 -34.47 105.57
N ASP A 23 19.26 -35.51 105.50
CA ASP A 23 20.17 -35.87 106.60
C ASP A 23 21.61 -35.38 106.39
N GLN A 24 21.80 -34.45 105.44
CA GLN A 24 23.07 -33.90 104.95
C GLN A 24 23.93 -34.90 104.15
N MET A 25 23.45 -36.13 103.92
CA MET A 25 24.07 -37.10 103.00
C MET A 25 23.14 -37.50 101.85
N ALA A 26 21.82 -37.52 102.08
CA ALA A 26 20.82 -37.71 101.05
C ALA A 26 19.51 -36.98 101.39
N THR A 27 18.84 -36.49 100.36
CA THR A 27 17.49 -35.91 100.47
C THR A 27 16.46 -36.91 99.94
N ALA A 28 15.41 -37.17 100.74
CA ALA A 28 14.23 -37.92 100.30
C ALA A 28 13.02 -36.98 100.28
N THR A 29 12.33 -36.92 99.14
CA THR A 29 11.19 -36.02 98.93
C THR A 29 9.94 -36.81 98.63
N LEU A 30 8.83 -36.49 99.30
CA LEU A 30 7.51 -37.04 98.98
C LEU A 30 7.00 -36.45 97.65
N PRO A 31 6.06 -37.13 96.96
CA PRO A 31 5.34 -36.53 95.86
C PRO A 31 4.74 -35.19 96.27
N ALA A 32 4.76 -34.25 95.33
CA ALA A 32 4.09 -32.97 95.51
C ALA A 32 2.60 -33.16 95.79
N PHE A 33 2.03 -32.28 96.60
CA PHE A 33 0.60 -32.17 96.84
C PHE A 33 0.20 -30.70 96.88
N ASP A 34 -1.10 -30.46 96.77
CA ASP A 34 -1.66 -29.12 96.74
C ASP A 34 -2.44 -28.85 98.02
N ILE A 35 -2.38 -27.60 98.51
CA ILE A 35 -3.22 -27.10 99.60
C ILE A 35 -4.15 -26.05 99.01
N THR A 36 -5.45 -26.17 99.28
CA THR A 36 -6.43 -25.12 99.03
C THR A 36 -6.74 -24.42 100.34
N VAL A 37 -6.49 -23.11 100.38
CA VAL A 37 -6.96 -22.23 101.45
C VAL A 37 -8.27 -21.61 100.95
N LEU A 38 -9.35 -21.82 101.71
CA LEU A 38 -10.63 -21.19 101.44
C LEU A 38 -10.67 -19.83 102.14
N ALA A 39 -11.27 -18.83 101.49
CA ALA A 39 -11.53 -17.53 102.08
C ALA A 39 -12.48 -17.65 103.28
N ASP A 40 -12.23 -16.81 104.28
CA ASP A 40 -12.98 -16.67 105.54
C ASP A 40 -12.91 -15.17 105.89
N THR A 41 -13.88 -14.40 105.40
CA THR A 41 -13.86 -12.92 105.41
C THR A 41 -14.00 -12.37 106.82
N ASP A 42 -14.96 -12.85 107.61
CA ASP A 42 -15.18 -12.42 108.99
C ASP A 42 -14.24 -13.10 110.02
N ASN A 43 -13.52 -14.14 109.61
CA ASN A 43 -12.62 -14.96 110.43
C ASN A 43 -13.33 -15.71 111.57
N ASP A 44 -14.60 -16.11 111.41
CA ASP A 44 -15.32 -16.91 112.40
C ASP A 44 -14.97 -18.42 112.36
N GLY A 45 -14.26 -18.84 111.31
CA GLY A 45 -13.82 -20.21 111.08
C GLY A 45 -14.72 -21.03 110.15
N ILE A 46 -15.75 -20.42 109.57
CA ILE A 46 -16.56 -20.96 108.48
C ILE A 46 -16.08 -20.29 107.18
N PRO A 47 -15.60 -21.07 106.19
CA PRO A 47 -15.17 -20.46 104.94
C PRO A 47 -16.37 -19.92 104.17
N ASN A 48 -16.20 -18.78 103.49
CA ASN A 48 -17.25 -18.03 102.79
C ASN A 48 -18.22 -18.91 101.96
N VAL A 49 -17.66 -19.85 101.20
CA VAL A 49 -18.45 -20.79 100.39
C VAL A 49 -19.49 -21.62 101.17
N ASN A 50 -19.36 -21.71 102.49
CA ASN A 50 -20.24 -22.40 103.42
C ASN A 50 -20.76 -21.48 104.54
N ASP A 51 -20.35 -20.21 104.57
CA ASP A 51 -20.88 -19.22 105.49
C ASP A 51 -22.22 -18.72 104.96
N PRO A 52 -23.25 -18.53 105.81
CA PRO A 52 -24.44 -17.81 105.41
C PRO A 52 -24.34 -16.28 105.52
N ASP A 53 -23.32 -15.75 106.18
CA ASP A 53 -23.09 -14.32 106.47
C ASP A 53 -21.56 -14.07 106.50
N ASP A 54 -20.99 -13.92 105.30
CA ASP A 54 -19.55 -13.93 105.01
C ASP A 54 -18.75 -12.86 105.77
N ASP A 55 -19.36 -11.72 106.10
CA ASP A 55 -18.70 -10.60 106.79
C ASP A 55 -19.26 -10.27 108.19
N ASN A 56 -20.30 -11.00 108.61
CA ASN A 56 -20.95 -10.91 109.93
C ASN A 56 -21.54 -9.55 110.27
N ASP A 57 -22.02 -8.82 109.25
CA ASP A 57 -22.71 -7.55 109.42
C ASP A 57 -24.17 -7.72 109.91
N GLY A 58 -24.68 -8.96 109.85
CA GLY A 58 -26.03 -9.36 110.27
C GLY A 58 -27.05 -9.48 109.14
N LEU A 59 -26.67 -9.32 107.87
CA LEU A 59 -27.41 -9.70 106.68
C LEU A 59 -26.83 -10.99 106.11
N ILE A 60 -27.69 -11.98 105.81
CA ILE A 60 -27.21 -13.20 105.14
C ILE A 60 -26.89 -12.90 103.67
N ASP A 61 -25.82 -13.50 103.12
CA ASP A 61 -25.23 -13.15 101.81
C ASP A 61 -26.25 -13.04 100.67
N ILE A 62 -27.28 -13.89 100.68
CA ILE A 62 -28.32 -13.91 99.64
C ILE A 62 -29.23 -12.68 99.63
N TYR A 63 -29.19 -11.88 100.69
CA TYR A 63 -29.93 -10.63 100.86
C TYR A 63 -29.02 -9.42 101.06
N ASP A 64 -27.71 -9.64 101.07
CA ASP A 64 -26.72 -8.60 101.16
C ASP A 64 -26.21 -8.25 99.76
N GLY A 65 -26.24 -6.97 99.40
CA GLY A 65 -25.63 -6.49 98.16
C GLY A 65 -24.10 -6.51 98.23
N CYS A 66 -23.55 -6.61 99.43
CA CYS A 66 -22.13 -6.46 99.73
C CYS A 66 -21.57 -7.56 100.63
N PRO A 67 -21.67 -8.85 100.25
CA PRO A 67 -21.43 -9.98 101.18
C PRO A 67 -20.01 -10.05 101.78
N LEU A 68 -19.07 -9.23 101.32
CA LEU A 68 -17.68 -9.24 101.75
C LEU A 68 -17.24 -7.94 102.45
N ASP A 69 -18.10 -6.93 102.54
CA ASP A 69 -17.79 -5.65 103.16
C ASP A 69 -18.69 -5.39 104.38
N PRO A 70 -18.18 -5.58 105.62
CA PRO A 70 -18.98 -5.45 106.82
C PRO A 70 -19.47 -4.02 107.14
N GLN A 71 -19.16 -3.05 106.28
CA GLN A 71 -19.67 -1.68 106.34
C GLN A 71 -20.55 -1.30 105.14
N GLY A 72 -20.71 -2.19 104.15
CA GLY A 72 -21.52 -2.02 102.95
C GLY A 72 -22.71 -2.98 103.01
N PHE A 73 -23.88 -2.57 102.50
CA PHE A 73 -25.08 -3.42 102.50
C PHE A 73 -25.81 -3.40 101.14
N VAL A 74 -25.39 -2.49 100.26
CA VAL A 74 -26.08 -2.13 99.03
C VAL A 74 -25.03 -1.98 97.94
N ASP A 75 -25.32 -2.67 96.84
CA ASP A 75 -24.70 -2.52 95.53
C ASP A 75 -25.86 -2.22 94.57
N THR A 76 -25.99 -0.94 94.18
CA THR A 76 -27.21 -0.43 93.52
C THR A 76 -27.28 -0.82 92.05
N ASP A 77 -26.14 -0.93 91.37
CA ASP A 77 -26.05 -1.25 89.95
C ASP A 77 -25.49 -2.66 89.66
N SER A 78 -25.08 -3.38 90.71
CA SER A 78 -24.66 -4.78 90.69
C SER A 78 -23.34 -5.04 89.98
N ASP A 79 -22.38 -4.12 90.09
CA ASP A 79 -21.04 -4.25 89.52
C ASP A 79 -20.02 -4.94 90.45
N GLY A 80 -20.40 -5.17 91.71
CA GLY A 80 -19.58 -5.80 92.74
C GLY A 80 -18.82 -4.84 93.64
N TYR A 81 -19.01 -3.53 93.52
CA TYR A 81 -18.50 -2.52 94.43
C TYR A 81 -19.62 -1.94 95.30
N CYS A 82 -19.31 -1.76 96.59
CA CYS A 82 -20.31 -1.34 97.58
C CYS A 82 -20.48 0.17 97.59
N GLU A 83 -21.72 0.67 97.74
CA GLU A 83 -22.06 2.12 97.71
C GLU A 83 -21.20 3.00 98.65
N ASN A 84 -20.68 2.43 99.73
CA ASN A 84 -19.83 3.13 100.70
C ASN A 84 -18.38 3.37 100.20
N THR A 85 -17.97 2.66 99.15
CA THR A 85 -16.64 2.71 98.52
C THR A 85 -16.67 3.06 97.05
N ASP A 86 -17.80 2.81 96.38
CA ASP A 86 -18.03 3.10 94.97
C ASP A 86 -18.25 4.60 94.75
N LEU A 87 -17.45 5.19 93.87
CA LEU A 87 -17.54 6.61 93.50
C LEU A 87 -18.62 6.88 92.43
N PHE A 88 -19.11 5.85 91.75
CA PHE A 88 -20.21 5.92 90.78
C PHE A 88 -21.35 4.91 91.07
N PRO A 89 -22.09 5.04 92.20
CA PRO A 89 -23.07 4.05 92.69
C PRO A 89 -24.30 3.73 91.81
N ASN A 90 -24.37 4.24 90.59
CA ASN A 90 -25.46 3.96 89.65
C ASN A 90 -24.94 3.66 88.24
N ASP A 91 -23.63 3.55 88.05
CA ASP A 91 -22.99 3.20 86.79
C ASP A 91 -22.24 1.88 86.95
N PRO A 92 -22.81 0.74 86.50
CA PRO A 92 -22.21 -0.56 86.73
C PRO A 92 -20.91 -0.83 85.93
N THR A 93 -20.40 0.19 85.23
CA THR A 93 -19.15 0.12 84.48
C THR A 93 -18.04 0.94 85.11
N GLU A 94 -18.30 1.70 86.17
CA GLU A 94 -17.34 2.58 86.84
C GLU A 94 -17.44 2.46 88.36
N TRP A 95 -16.31 2.41 89.06
CA TRP A 95 -16.29 2.27 90.53
C TRP A 95 -15.18 3.08 91.22
N LEU A 96 -14.14 3.44 90.47
CA LEU A 96 -12.97 4.18 90.95
C LEU A 96 -12.76 5.43 90.09
N ASP A 97 -12.27 6.49 90.73
CA ASP A 97 -11.84 7.76 90.11
C ASP A 97 -10.54 8.14 90.83
N THR A 98 -9.42 7.75 90.23
CA THR A 98 -8.09 7.80 90.85
C THR A 98 -7.58 9.23 90.97
N ASP A 99 -7.93 10.12 90.03
CA ASP A 99 -7.44 11.50 89.99
C ASP A 99 -8.47 12.57 90.35
N LEU A 100 -9.72 12.15 90.59
CA LEU A 100 -10.85 12.94 91.05
C LEU A 100 -11.33 13.96 90.01
N ASP A 101 -11.31 13.60 88.73
CA ASP A 101 -11.82 14.43 87.64
C ASP A 101 -13.32 14.22 87.33
N SER A 102 -13.96 13.29 88.04
CA SER A 102 -15.36 12.86 87.88
C SER A 102 -15.66 11.98 86.67
N VAL A 103 -14.65 11.47 85.99
CA VAL A 103 -14.72 10.36 85.05
C VAL A 103 -14.16 9.12 85.74
N GLY A 104 -14.80 7.96 85.56
CA GLY A 104 -14.32 6.75 86.19
C GLY A 104 -13.13 6.15 85.45
N ASP A 105 -12.24 5.48 86.18
CA ASP A 105 -10.97 4.94 85.69
C ASP A 105 -11.13 4.00 84.46
N ASN A 106 -12.29 3.39 84.22
CA ASN A 106 -12.48 2.49 83.07
C ASN A 106 -12.86 3.23 81.77
N ALA A 107 -13.53 4.37 81.88
CA ALA A 107 -13.87 5.24 80.76
C ALA A 107 -12.85 6.36 80.55
N ASP A 108 -12.04 6.66 81.55
CA ASP A 108 -10.98 7.65 81.49
C ASP A 108 -9.77 7.11 80.71
N ALA A 109 -9.45 7.77 79.58
CA ALA A 109 -8.24 7.44 78.82
C ALA A 109 -6.95 7.79 79.57
N PHE A 110 -7.02 8.71 80.55
CA PHE A 110 -5.91 9.15 81.38
C PHE A 110 -6.24 9.07 82.89
N PRO A 111 -6.46 7.87 83.48
CA PRO A 111 -6.97 7.69 84.86
C PRO A 111 -6.14 8.27 86.02
N THR A 112 -5.03 8.92 85.72
CA THR A 112 -4.13 9.50 86.72
C THR A 112 -3.80 10.97 86.45
N ASP A 113 -4.36 11.54 85.37
CA ASP A 113 -4.21 12.93 84.99
C ASP A 113 -5.55 13.68 84.98
N PRO A 114 -5.85 14.44 86.04
CA PRO A 114 -7.17 15.00 86.20
C PRO A 114 -7.48 16.16 85.23
N ALA A 115 -6.52 16.51 84.36
CA ALA A 115 -6.68 17.53 83.34
C ALA A 115 -7.38 17.03 82.08
N ALA A 116 -7.39 15.74 81.76
CA ALA A 116 -7.98 15.21 80.54
C ALA A 116 -8.49 13.78 80.72
N SER A 117 -9.52 13.40 79.97
CA SER A 117 -10.09 12.04 80.03
C SER A 117 -10.49 11.41 78.70
N ILE A 118 -10.31 12.14 77.59
CA ILE A 118 -10.75 11.73 76.25
C ILE A 118 -9.53 11.58 75.34
N ASP A 119 -9.41 10.41 74.74
CA ASP A 119 -8.43 10.03 73.70
C ASP A 119 -9.21 9.19 72.67
N THR A 120 -9.63 9.82 71.57
CA THR A 120 -10.56 9.18 70.62
C THR A 120 -9.89 8.11 69.78
N ASP A 121 -8.60 8.26 69.45
CA ASP A 121 -7.88 7.34 68.56
C ASP A 121 -6.86 6.44 69.28
N GLY A 122 -6.62 6.69 70.57
CA GLY A 122 -5.83 5.85 71.45
C GLY A 122 -4.32 6.03 71.30
N ASP A 123 -3.88 7.19 70.85
CA ASP A 123 -2.46 7.50 70.63
C ASP A 123 -1.73 7.96 71.91
N GLY A 124 -2.49 8.21 72.99
CA GLY A 124 -1.97 8.67 74.27
C GLY A 124 -1.88 10.19 74.41
N TYR A 125 -2.49 10.96 73.51
CA TYR A 125 -2.62 12.40 73.57
C TYR A 125 -4.10 12.80 73.72
N PRO A 126 -4.44 13.70 74.66
CA PRO A 126 -5.83 14.06 74.89
C PRO A 126 -6.42 14.95 73.79
N ASP A 127 -7.62 14.62 73.31
CA ASP A 127 -8.41 15.42 72.36
C ASP A 127 -8.64 16.84 72.88
N THR A 128 -9.00 16.95 74.17
CA THR A 128 -9.37 18.21 74.83
C THR A 128 -9.09 18.17 76.33
N TRP A 129 -8.89 19.35 76.94
CA TRP A 129 -8.83 19.47 78.40
C TRP A 129 -10.23 19.33 78.99
N ASN A 130 -10.33 18.64 80.13
CA ASN A 130 -11.52 18.57 80.96
C ASN A 130 -12.03 19.98 81.29
N VAL A 131 -13.35 20.11 81.50
CA VAL A 131 -14.00 21.42 81.68
C VAL A 131 -13.36 22.20 82.84
N GLY A 132 -12.75 23.34 82.52
CA GLY A 132 -12.12 24.22 83.50
C GLY A 132 -10.66 23.87 83.83
N ARG A 133 -10.08 22.87 83.16
CA ARG A 133 -8.66 22.51 83.22
C ARG A 133 -7.89 23.10 82.06
N THR A 134 -6.57 23.13 82.22
CA THR A 134 -5.60 23.63 81.25
C THR A 134 -4.35 22.75 81.28
N GLN A 135 -3.49 22.87 80.26
CA GLN A 135 -2.22 22.13 80.20
C GLN A 135 -1.35 22.29 81.46
N ALA A 136 -1.37 23.46 82.11
CA ALA A 136 -0.59 23.71 83.32
C ALA A 136 -1.04 22.87 84.52
N GLU A 137 -2.24 22.27 84.45
CA GLU A 137 -2.85 21.43 85.48
C GLU A 137 -2.69 19.94 85.19
N SER A 138 -2.09 19.56 84.05
CA SER A 138 -1.72 18.18 83.78
C SER A 138 -0.63 17.74 84.77
N THR A 139 -0.89 16.63 85.46
CA THR A 139 0.03 16.05 86.46
C THR A 139 1.05 15.12 85.83
N THR A 140 0.77 14.62 84.62
CA THR A 140 1.62 13.69 83.87
C THR A 140 2.37 14.34 82.71
N GLY A 141 2.04 15.59 82.37
CA GLY A 141 2.74 16.39 81.36
C GLY A 141 2.18 16.25 79.94
N LEU A 142 0.89 15.96 79.81
CA LEU A 142 0.19 15.81 78.53
C LEU A 142 0.19 17.11 77.71
N SER A 143 0.06 16.95 76.40
CA SER A 143 -0.23 18.00 75.43
C SER A 143 -1.49 17.62 74.65
N LEU A 144 -2.29 18.60 74.25
CA LEU A 144 -3.45 18.29 73.42
C LEU A 144 -3.02 17.73 72.07
N ASP A 145 -3.81 16.80 71.59
CA ASP A 145 -3.73 16.27 70.24
C ASP A 145 -4.23 17.30 69.21
N ALA A 146 -3.42 17.53 68.18
CA ALA A 146 -3.77 18.35 67.03
C ALA A 146 -4.70 17.63 66.04
N PHE A 147 -4.67 16.29 65.97
CA PHE A 147 -5.49 15.45 65.09
C PHE A 147 -6.21 14.31 65.84
N PRO A 148 -7.28 14.62 66.62
CA PRO A 148 -8.02 13.68 67.50
C PRO A 148 -8.70 12.44 66.85
N ALA A 149 -8.44 12.17 65.58
CA ALA A 149 -8.99 11.02 64.87
C ALA A 149 -7.92 10.26 64.07
N ASP A 150 -6.67 10.72 64.10
CA ASP A 150 -5.55 10.08 63.41
C ASP A 150 -4.47 9.67 64.43
N PRO A 151 -4.44 8.39 64.84
CA PRO A 151 -3.52 7.93 65.87
C PRO A 151 -2.05 7.93 65.42
N SER A 152 -1.76 8.35 64.19
CA SER A 152 -0.41 8.52 63.68
C SER A 152 0.08 9.97 63.70
N GLU A 153 -0.77 10.94 64.07
CA GLU A 153 -0.44 12.37 64.08
C GLU A 153 -0.98 13.07 65.33
N TRP A 154 -0.10 13.54 66.22
CA TRP A 154 -0.53 14.21 67.47
C TRP A 154 -0.10 15.67 67.59
N SER A 155 0.75 16.14 66.67
CA SER A 155 1.41 17.44 66.74
C SER A 155 1.41 18.11 65.38
N ASP A 156 1.21 19.42 65.38
CA ASP A 156 1.21 20.32 64.21
C ASP A 156 1.99 21.57 64.63
N ALA A 157 3.31 21.52 64.48
CA ALA A 157 4.22 22.46 65.12
C ALA A 157 4.16 23.87 64.52
N ASP A 158 3.77 24.00 63.26
CA ASP A 158 3.63 25.29 62.58
C ASP A 158 2.18 25.68 62.23
N GLY A 159 1.23 24.77 62.38
CA GLY A 159 -0.20 25.04 62.32
C GLY A 159 -0.77 25.03 60.90
N ASP A 160 -0.16 24.30 59.97
CA ASP A 160 -0.60 24.24 58.57
C ASP A 160 -1.64 23.15 58.28
N GLY A 161 -1.87 22.26 59.26
CA GLY A 161 -2.85 21.19 59.21
C GLY A 161 -2.33 19.87 58.63
N VAL A 162 -1.03 19.71 58.43
CA VAL A 162 -0.36 18.42 58.25
C VAL A 162 0.38 18.06 59.54
N GLY A 163 0.26 16.81 59.98
CA GLY A 163 0.91 16.40 61.23
C GLY A 163 2.41 16.22 61.09
N ASP A 164 3.16 16.55 62.15
CA ASP A 164 4.62 16.55 62.20
C ASP A 164 5.27 15.23 61.76
N ASN A 165 4.56 14.08 61.82
CA ASN A 165 5.14 12.80 61.42
C ASN A 165 5.09 12.56 59.91
N THR A 166 4.11 13.15 59.21
CA THR A 166 3.95 13.08 57.76
C THR A 166 4.55 14.30 57.06
N ASP A 167 4.54 15.46 57.73
CA ASP A 167 5.09 16.70 57.21
C ASP A 167 6.61 16.60 57.01
N VAL A 168 7.08 16.85 55.79
CA VAL A 168 8.51 16.90 55.47
C VAL A 168 9.17 18.16 56.04
N PHE A 169 8.41 19.24 56.24
CA PHE A 169 8.86 20.49 56.81
C PHE A 169 8.02 20.92 58.05
N PRO A 170 8.10 20.20 59.20
CA PRO A 170 7.29 20.44 60.43
C PRO A 170 7.51 21.78 61.16
N SER A 171 8.08 22.78 60.51
CA SER A 171 8.32 24.09 61.09
C SER A 171 8.16 25.23 60.09
N ASP A 172 7.80 24.91 58.84
CA ASP A 172 7.52 25.86 57.79
C ASP A 172 6.09 25.68 57.26
N PRO A 173 5.12 26.51 57.72
CA PRO A 173 3.71 26.31 57.43
C PRO A 173 3.31 26.62 55.99
N THR A 174 4.29 26.81 55.10
CA THR A 174 4.09 26.98 53.66
C THR A 174 4.58 25.79 52.85
N GLU A 175 5.18 24.78 53.46
CA GLU A 175 5.74 23.60 52.78
C GLU A 175 5.36 22.33 53.54
N THR A 176 4.93 21.28 52.84
CA THR A 176 4.53 20.01 53.48
C THR A 176 5.09 18.77 52.79
N VAL A 177 5.49 18.92 51.53
CA VAL A 177 5.93 17.87 50.61
C VAL A 177 7.24 18.30 49.96
N ASP A 178 8.07 17.30 49.65
CA ASP A 178 9.40 17.41 49.03
C ASP A 178 9.53 16.18 48.12
N PHE A 179 9.02 16.32 46.90
CA PHE A 179 8.82 15.18 46.00
C PHE A 179 10.16 14.52 45.63
N ASP A 180 11.15 15.32 45.28
CA ASP A 180 12.49 14.89 44.88
C ASP A 180 13.49 14.69 46.05
N LYS A 181 13.17 15.22 47.24
CA LYS A 181 13.97 15.12 48.47
C LYS A 181 15.26 15.92 48.40
N ASP A 182 15.27 17.04 47.70
CA ASP A 182 16.41 17.94 47.62
C ASP A 182 16.51 18.88 48.85
N GLY A 183 15.41 18.99 49.61
CA GLY A 183 15.29 19.80 50.82
C GLY A 183 14.68 21.18 50.60
N ILE A 184 14.17 21.47 49.42
CA ILE A 184 13.25 22.56 49.09
C ILE A 184 11.84 21.94 49.00
N GLY A 185 10.84 22.61 49.56
CA GLY A 185 9.46 22.09 49.46
C GLY A 185 8.82 22.45 48.14
N ASP A 186 7.90 21.61 47.66
CA ASP A 186 7.28 21.73 46.33
C ASP A 186 6.61 23.09 46.07
N ASN A 187 6.18 23.86 47.10
CA ASN A 187 5.60 25.19 46.85
C ASN A 187 6.67 26.26 46.56
N ALA A 188 7.93 26.00 46.92
CA ALA A 188 9.07 26.88 46.72
C ALA A 188 10.06 26.36 45.67
N ASP A 189 10.03 25.07 45.37
CA ASP A 189 10.75 24.50 44.24
C ASP A 189 10.11 24.97 42.93
N ILE A 190 10.90 24.90 41.86
CA ILE A 190 10.49 25.28 40.50
C ILE A 190 10.68 24.12 39.52
N ASP A 191 11.09 22.95 40.03
CA ASP A 191 11.45 21.71 39.34
C ASP A 191 11.24 20.57 40.37
N ASP A 192 9.97 20.31 40.71
CA ASP A 192 9.54 19.48 41.85
C ASP A 192 10.05 18.03 41.78
N ASP A 193 10.40 17.52 40.60
CA ASP A 193 10.95 16.18 40.39
C ASP A 193 12.43 16.13 39.98
N ASN A 194 13.06 17.30 39.84
CA ASN A 194 14.47 17.49 39.55
C ASN A 194 14.95 16.83 38.25
N ASP A 195 14.08 16.75 37.24
CA ASP A 195 14.40 16.19 35.93
C ASP A 195 15.12 17.20 35.00
N GLY A 196 15.08 18.48 35.37
CA GLY A 196 15.72 19.61 34.69
C GLY A 196 14.79 20.47 33.86
N TYR A 197 13.49 20.17 33.83
CA TYR A 197 12.43 21.01 33.28
C TYR A 197 11.70 21.72 34.43
N LEU A 198 11.36 23.00 34.22
CA LEU A 198 10.68 23.75 35.27
C LEU A 198 9.20 23.37 35.30
N ASP A 199 8.54 23.35 36.46
CA ASP A 199 7.11 22.95 36.58
C ASP A 199 6.16 23.73 35.66
N ILE A 200 6.53 24.95 35.26
CA ILE A 200 5.74 25.78 34.34
C ILE A 200 5.91 25.41 32.87
N GLU A 201 6.99 24.71 32.53
CA GLU A 201 7.33 24.19 31.20
C GLU A 201 7.14 22.67 31.13
N ASP A 202 6.85 22.02 32.25
CA ASP A 202 6.68 20.58 32.41
C ASP A 202 5.20 20.17 32.40
N ALA A 203 4.85 19.21 31.54
CA ALA A 203 3.51 18.64 31.48
C ALA A 203 3.20 17.68 32.67
N PHE A 204 4.23 17.08 33.26
CA PHE A 204 4.19 16.17 34.39
C PHE A 204 5.19 16.56 35.51
N PRO A 205 4.94 17.65 36.27
CA PRO A 205 5.88 18.18 37.28
C PRO A 205 6.25 17.25 38.46
N PHE A 206 5.70 16.03 38.49
CA PHE A 206 5.94 15.04 39.55
C PHE A 206 6.28 13.67 38.94
N ASP A 207 6.78 13.62 37.71
CA ASP A 207 7.24 12.41 37.06
C ASP A 207 8.59 12.64 36.37
N PRO A 208 9.72 12.29 37.02
CA PRO A 208 11.05 12.69 36.58
C PRO A 208 11.56 12.01 35.30
N VAL A 209 10.67 11.31 34.59
CA VAL A 209 10.92 10.68 33.31
C VAL A 209 9.99 11.17 32.21
N GLU A 210 9.10 12.14 32.46
CA GLU A 210 8.16 12.69 31.49
C GLU A 210 8.03 14.21 31.66
N TRP A 211 8.22 14.99 30.59
CA TRP A 211 8.14 16.47 30.67
C TRP A 211 7.37 17.13 29.53
N ILE A 212 7.14 16.39 28.43
CA ILE A 212 6.37 16.85 27.25
C ILE A 212 5.19 15.90 27.03
N ASP A 213 4.04 16.48 26.71
CA ASP A 213 2.80 15.82 26.27
C ASP A 213 2.32 16.55 25.00
N THR A 214 2.77 16.09 23.83
CA THR A 214 2.60 16.81 22.56
C THR A 214 1.12 16.90 22.17
N ASP A 215 0.34 15.83 22.37
CA ASP A 215 -1.07 15.76 22.00
C ASP A 215 -2.06 16.07 23.14
N ASN A 216 -1.56 16.21 24.37
CA ASN A 216 -2.32 16.49 25.58
C ASN A 216 -3.30 15.36 25.95
N ASP A 217 -2.94 14.10 25.70
CA ASP A 217 -3.74 12.94 26.07
C ASP A 217 -3.54 12.49 27.54
N GLY A 218 -2.49 13.02 28.19
CA GLY A 218 -2.11 12.72 29.57
C GLY A 218 -1.09 11.60 29.72
N ILE A 219 -0.49 11.11 28.63
CA ILE A 219 0.67 10.21 28.59
C ILE A 219 1.86 11.03 28.05
N GLY A 220 2.98 11.03 28.78
CA GLY A 220 4.16 11.77 28.32
C GLY A 220 4.84 11.09 27.14
N ASN A 221 5.45 11.89 26.28
CA ASN A 221 6.08 11.43 25.03
C ASN A 221 7.14 10.34 25.21
N ASN A 222 7.80 10.21 26.38
CA ASN A 222 8.78 9.13 26.55
C ASN A 222 8.10 7.75 26.73
N THR A 223 6.84 7.74 27.16
CA THR A 223 6.02 6.54 27.36
C THR A 223 4.98 6.34 26.26
N ASP A 224 4.48 7.42 25.66
CA ASP A 224 3.58 7.35 24.53
C ASP A 224 4.25 6.66 23.33
N THR A 225 3.43 6.10 22.45
CA THR A 225 3.87 5.41 21.24
C THR A 225 3.32 6.05 19.97
N ASP A 226 2.57 7.15 20.11
CA ASP A 226 1.88 7.93 19.10
C ASP A 226 1.76 9.39 19.61
N ASP A 227 2.91 10.06 19.74
CA ASP A 227 3.14 11.32 20.44
C ASP A 227 2.26 12.51 19.98
N ASP A 228 1.70 12.45 18.76
CA ASP A 228 0.80 13.47 18.21
C ASP A 228 -0.63 12.95 17.92
N ASN A 229 -0.88 11.68 18.22
CA ASN A 229 -2.16 11.00 18.06
C ASN A 229 -2.73 11.06 16.63
N ASP A 230 -1.89 11.08 15.60
CA ASP A 230 -2.30 11.06 14.19
C ASP A 230 -2.70 9.65 13.70
N GLY A 231 -2.32 8.62 14.47
CA GLY A 231 -2.61 7.20 14.23
C GLY A 231 -1.42 6.40 13.65
N VAL A 232 -0.27 7.03 13.44
CA VAL A 232 0.99 6.43 13.01
C VAL A 232 1.94 6.41 14.20
N LEU A 233 2.27 5.20 14.68
CA LEU A 233 3.19 5.06 15.82
C LEU A 233 4.56 5.71 15.55
N ASP A 234 5.14 6.42 16.51
CA ASP A 234 6.39 7.21 16.38
C ASP A 234 7.52 6.47 15.65
N LYS A 235 7.66 5.17 15.91
CA LYS A 235 8.70 4.32 15.30
C LYS A 235 8.54 4.13 13.78
N LYS A 236 7.40 4.52 13.23
CA LYS A 236 7.03 4.49 11.81
C LYS A 236 6.73 5.89 11.27
N ASP A 237 6.82 6.88 12.14
CA ASP A 237 6.50 8.27 11.84
C ASP A 237 7.79 9.04 11.58
N ALA A 238 7.86 9.73 10.45
CA ALA A 238 9.00 10.61 10.14
C ALA A 238 8.95 11.91 10.96
N PHE A 239 7.76 12.34 11.38
CA PHE A 239 7.48 13.52 12.19
C PHE A 239 6.60 13.18 13.41
N PRO A 240 7.11 12.43 14.40
CA PRO A 240 6.31 11.92 15.52
C PRO A 240 5.59 12.95 16.41
N THR A 241 5.79 14.25 16.18
CA THR A 241 5.19 15.32 16.99
C THR A 241 4.36 16.29 16.17
N ASP A 242 4.16 16.02 14.88
CA ASP A 242 3.38 16.83 13.97
C ASP A 242 2.17 16.03 13.47
N PRO A 243 0.96 16.25 14.01
CA PRO A 243 -0.22 15.45 13.68
C PRO A 243 -0.72 15.63 12.24
N THR A 244 0.00 16.40 11.42
CA THR A 244 -0.32 16.66 10.02
C THR A 244 0.68 16.03 9.05
N GLU A 245 1.75 15.41 9.53
CA GLU A 245 2.80 14.82 8.71
C GLU A 245 3.26 13.50 9.31
N SER A 246 3.37 12.44 8.51
CA SER A 246 3.90 11.16 8.99
C SER A 246 4.86 10.45 8.04
N ALA A 247 5.01 10.97 6.83
CA ALA A 247 5.88 10.43 5.79
C ALA A 247 6.85 11.52 5.27
N ASP A 248 8.05 11.09 4.91
CA ASP A 248 9.17 11.88 4.36
C ASP A 248 9.85 11.00 3.31
N PHE A 249 9.26 10.91 2.13
CA PHE A 249 9.60 9.88 1.16
C PHE A 249 11.05 10.00 0.67
N ASP A 250 11.53 11.21 0.45
CA ASP A 250 12.89 11.51 0.02
C ASP A 250 13.90 11.77 1.17
N ASN A 251 13.42 11.85 2.41
CA ASN A 251 14.19 12.11 3.63
C ASN A 251 14.89 13.48 3.64
N ASP A 252 14.25 14.51 3.08
CA ASP A 252 14.77 15.88 3.09
C ASP A 252 14.40 16.65 4.39
N GLY A 253 13.46 16.11 5.17
CA GLY A 253 12.98 16.66 6.43
C GLY A 253 11.75 17.59 6.31
N ILE A 254 11.11 17.64 5.15
CA ILE A 254 9.78 18.19 4.91
C ILE A 254 8.83 17.01 4.73
N GLY A 255 7.66 17.04 5.37
CA GLY A 255 6.71 15.93 5.26
C GLY A 255 5.94 15.96 3.95
N ASP A 256 5.57 14.80 3.42
CA ASP A 256 4.93 14.62 2.12
C ASP A 256 3.64 15.48 1.96
N ASN A 257 2.90 15.82 3.02
CA ASN A 257 1.72 16.69 2.85
C ASN A 257 2.09 18.18 2.64
N SER A 258 3.32 18.56 2.99
CA SER A 258 3.88 19.91 2.88
C SER A 258 4.95 20.04 1.81
N ASP A 259 5.57 18.93 1.40
CA ASP A 259 6.44 18.88 0.25
C ASP A 259 5.62 19.03 -1.05
N SER A 260 6.31 19.37 -2.12
CA SER A 260 5.72 19.56 -3.44
C SER A 260 6.39 18.68 -4.50
N ASP A 261 7.36 17.87 -4.11
CA ASP A 261 8.22 17.00 -4.93
C ASP A 261 8.71 15.83 -4.05
N ASP A 262 7.77 14.97 -3.63
CA ASP A 262 7.94 13.97 -2.55
C ASP A 262 9.10 12.99 -2.81
N ASP A 263 9.47 12.74 -4.07
CA ASP A 263 10.58 11.85 -4.46
C ASP A 263 11.84 12.58 -4.99
N ASN A 264 11.78 13.90 -5.03
CA ASN A 264 12.88 14.80 -5.35
C ASN A 264 13.50 14.55 -6.74
N ASP A 265 12.70 14.12 -7.71
CA ASP A 265 13.13 13.91 -9.11
C ASP A 265 13.15 15.22 -9.92
N GLY A 266 12.54 16.28 -9.38
CA GLY A 266 12.47 17.62 -9.95
C GLY A 266 11.14 17.96 -10.63
N ILE A 267 10.15 17.08 -10.58
CA ILE A 267 8.80 17.27 -11.08
C ILE A 267 7.84 17.34 -9.88
N ASN A 268 7.13 18.45 -9.74
CA ASN A 268 6.22 18.59 -8.61
C ASN A 268 5.09 17.55 -8.64
N ASP A 269 4.67 17.00 -7.49
CA ASP A 269 3.64 15.93 -7.35
C ASP A 269 2.36 16.21 -8.14
N THR A 270 1.94 17.48 -8.21
CA THR A 270 0.73 17.88 -8.95
C THR A 270 0.82 17.71 -10.47
N LEU A 271 2.03 17.56 -10.99
CA LEU A 271 2.37 17.34 -12.40
C LEU A 271 2.99 15.96 -12.62
N ASP A 272 3.27 15.24 -11.54
CA ASP A 272 3.88 13.92 -11.55
C ASP A 272 2.81 12.82 -11.55
N ALA A 273 2.93 11.87 -12.48
CA ALA A 273 2.04 10.72 -12.54
C ALA A 273 2.36 9.68 -11.43
N PHE A 274 3.60 9.63 -10.96
CA PHE A 274 4.11 8.75 -9.91
C PHE A 274 4.91 9.55 -8.86
N PRO A 275 4.26 10.37 -8.02
CA PRO A 275 4.94 11.27 -7.07
C PRO A 275 5.87 10.61 -6.02
N LEU A 276 5.91 9.28 -5.97
CA LEU A 276 6.70 8.49 -5.03
C LEU A 276 7.63 7.52 -5.77
N ASP A 277 7.98 7.82 -7.02
CA ASP A 277 8.93 7.04 -7.80
C ASP A 277 9.83 7.98 -8.61
N SER A 278 10.98 8.32 -8.03
CA SER A 278 11.96 9.23 -8.63
C SER A 278 12.52 8.81 -10.01
N SER A 279 12.10 7.66 -10.55
CA SER A 279 12.45 7.18 -11.87
C SER A 279 11.32 7.28 -12.90
N GLU A 280 10.10 7.68 -12.51
CA GLU A 280 8.93 7.77 -13.37
C GLU A 280 8.13 9.04 -13.06
N TRP A 281 7.87 9.88 -14.06
CA TRP A 281 7.11 11.14 -13.87
C TRP A 281 5.96 11.33 -14.85
N LEU A 282 5.89 10.49 -15.89
CA LEU A 282 4.94 10.60 -17.00
C LEU A 282 4.33 9.24 -17.30
N ASP A 283 3.02 9.23 -17.56
CA ASP A 283 2.23 8.09 -17.99
C ASP A 283 1.39 8.54 -19.19
N THR A 284 1.93 8.35 -20.40
CA THR A 284 1.40 8.95 -21.63
C THR A 284 0.06 8.33 -22.03
N ASP A 285 -0.15 7.03 -21.80
CA ASP A 285 -1.37 6.34 -22.20
C ASP A 285 -2.31 5.98 -21.04
N SER A 286 -1.91 6.29 -19.80
CA SER A 286 -2.68 6.13 -18.58
C SER A 286 -2.96 4.67 -18.21
N ASP A 287 -2.04 3.75 -18.50
CA ASP A 287 -2.13 2.35 -18.14
C ASP A 287 -1.62 2.04 -16.71
N GLY A 288 -0.92 3.01 -16.10
CA GLY A 288 -0.35 2.92 -14.75
C GLY A 288 1.11 2.41 -14.69
N VAL A 289 1.79 2.28 -15.83
CA VAL A 289 3.23 2.08 -15.96
C VAL A 289 3.85 3.38 -16.48
N GLY A 290 4.97 3.81 -15.88
CA GLY A 290 5.60 5.06 -16.30
C GLY A 290 6.37 4.91 -17.60
N ASP A 291 6.40 5.99 -18.39
CA ASP A 291 7.01 6.05 -19.72
C ASP A 291 8.49 5.59 -19.76
N ASN A 292 9.24 5.64 -18.65
CA ASN A 292 10.64 5.17 -18.65
C ASN A 292 10.77 3.65 -18.50
N SER A 293 9.74 2.97 -18.01
CA SER A 293 9.66 1.52 -17.85
C SER A 293 8.65 0.85 -18.78
N ASP A 294 7.86 1.63 -19.51
CA ASP A 294 6.89 1.17 -20.49
C ASP A 294 7.52 1.04 -21.89
N ASP A 295 7.60 -0.19 -22.40
CA ASP A 295 8.10 -0.45 -23.75
C ASP A 295 7.10 -0.02 -24.86
N PHE A 296 5.84 0.21 -24.51
CA PHE A 296 4.74 0.58 -25.39
C PHE A 296 4.01 1.87 -24.96
N VAL A 297 4.77 2.92 -24.65
CA VAL A 297 4.35 4.26 -24.14
C VAL A 297 3.11 4.95 -24.74
N ASN A 298 2.50 4.46 -25.81
CA ASN A 298 1.28 5.03 -26.41
C ASN A 298 0.12 4.01 -26.52
N ASP A 299 0.30 2.78 -26.07
CA ASP A 299 -0.69 1.71 -26.17
C ASP A 299 -1.03 1.12 -24.78
N PRO A 300 -2.16 1.54 -24.18
CA PRO A 300 -2.45 1.18 -22.79
C PRO A 300 -2.77 -0.31 -22.59
N ALA A 301 -2.83 -1.08 -23.68
CA ALA A 301 -3.10 -2.49 -23.62
C ALA A 301 -1.88 -3.32 -23.16
N ALA A 302 -0.65 -2.85 -23.33
CA ALA A 302 0.56 -3.60 -22.99
C ALA A 302 1.72 -2.67 -22.57
N SER A 303 2.69 -3.19 -21.83
CA SER A 303 3.81 -2.39 -21.31
C SER A 303 5.19 -3.08 -21.30
N ILE A 304 5.26 -4.36 -21.72
CA ILE A 304 6.47 -5.19 -21.57
C ILE A 304 6.85 -5.80 -22.92
N ASP A 305 8.09 -5.55 -23.35
CA ASP A 305 8.76 -6.17 -24.50
C ASP A 305 10.15 -6.67 -24.06
N SER A 306 10.21 -7.93 -23.61
CA SER A 306 11.41 -8.46 -22.96
C SER A 306 12.62 -8.61 -23.89
N ASP A 307 12.42 -8.69 -25.20
CA ASP A 307 13.51 -8.88 -26.18
C ASP A 307 13.69 -7.74 -27.19
N GLY A 308 12.77 -6.76 -27.18
CA GLY A 308 12.86 -5.52 -27.91
C GLY A 308 12.50 -5.66 -29.39
N ASP A 309 11.65 -6.61 -29.75
CA ASP A 309 11.25 -6.85 -31.13
C ASP A 309 9.99 -6.08 -31.57
N GLY A 310 9.33 -5.41 -30.62
CA GLY A 310 8.15 -4.59 -30.82
C GLY A 310 6.82 -5.32 -30.66
N TYR A 311 6.82 -6.55 -30.15
CA TYR A 311 5.62 -7.32 -29.82
C TYR A 311 5.49 -7.52 -28.30
N PRO A 312 4.32 -7.26 -27.71
CA PRO A 312 4.15 -7.36 -26.27
C PRO A 312 4.20 -8.81 -25.76
N ASP A 313 4.93 -9.02 -24.68
CA ASP A 313 5.01 -10.30 -23.94
C ASP A 313 3.62 -10.74 -23.45
N GLU A 314 2.85 -9.79 -22.92
CA GLU A 314 1.52 -10.00 -22.35
C GLU A 314 0.67 -8.72 -22.38
N TRP A 315 -0.66 -8.90 -22.25
CA TRP A 315 -1.57 -7.77 -22.09
C TRP A 315 -1.60 -7.32 -20.62
N ASN A 316 -1.70 -6.01 -20.41
CA ASN A 316 -1.94 -5.40 -19.11
C ASN A 316 -3.20 -5.98 -18.44
N ALA A 317 -3.25 -5.93 -17.11
CA ALA A 317 -4.28 -6.61 -16.32
C ALA A 317 -5.71 -6.15 -16.69
N GLY A 318 -6.46 -7.07 -17.32
CA GLY A 318 -7.84 -6.81 -17.75
C GLY A 318 -7.99 -6.28 -19.17
N MET A 319 -6.88 -6.13 -19.90
CA MET A 319 -6.84 -5.77 -21.31
C MET A 319 -6.82 -7.00 -22.22
N SER A 320 -7.04 -6.74 -23.49
CA SER A 320 -6.99 -7.71 -24.58
C SER A 320 -6.53 -7.04 -25.86
N GLN A 321 -6.30 -7.83 -26.90
CA GLN A 321 -5.97 -7.31 -28.23
C GLN A 321 -6.98 -6.28 -28.76
N ALA A 322 -8.26 -6.41 -28.41
CA ALA A 322 -9.28 -5.47 -28.86
C ALA A 322 -9.16 -4.08 -28.21
N ASP A 323 -8.41 -3.98 -27.12
CA ASP A 323 -8.18 -2.74 -26.37
C ASP A 323 -6.93 -2.00 -26.86
N SER A 324 -6.08 -2.65 -27.68
CA SER A 324 -4.90 -2.03 -28.27
C SER A 324 -5.29 -0.89 -29.20
N THR A 325 -4.68 0.28 -28.99
CA THR A 325 -4.93 1.47 -29.81
C THR A 325 -4.05 1.51 -31.06
N SER A 326 -2.95 0.77 -31.05
CA SER A 326 -1.98 0.70 -32.15
C SER A 326 -2.08 -0.60 -32.97
N GLY A 327 -2.90 -1.55 -32.54
CA GLY A 327 -3.15 -2.82 -33.25
C GLY A 327 -2.11 -3.90 -32.97
N LEU A 328 -1.52 -3.89 -31.78
CA LEU A 328 -0.54 -4.88 -31.33
C LEU A 328 -1.12 -6.30 -31.35
N THR A 329 -0.21 -7.27 -31.46
CA THR A 329 -0.45 -8.71 -31.33
C THR A 329 0.53 -9.24 -30.29
N LEU A 330 0.11 -10.18 -29.44
CA LEU A 330 1.04 -10.76 -28.46
C LEU A 330 2.16 -11.52 -29.15
N ASP A 331 3.33 -11.48 -28.52
CA ASP A 331 4.45 -12.31 -28.87
C ASP A 331 4.26 -13.75 -28.35
N ALA A 332 4.38 -14.72 -29.24
CA ALA A 332 4.40 -16.13 -28.89
C ALA A 332 5.73 -16.57 -28.23
N PHE A 333 6.82 -15.84 -28.47
CA PHE A 333 8.17 -16.12 -27.93
C PHE A 333 8.83 -14.89 -27.28
N PRO A 334 8.36 -14.44 -26.09
CA PRO A 334 8.80 -13.22 -25.39
C PRO A 334 10.30 -13.02 -25.10
N TYR A 335 11.16 -13.96 -25.47
CA TYR A 335 12.59 -13.92 -25.18
C TYR A 335 13.45 -14.26 -26.40
N ASP A 336 12.86 -14.37 -27.60
CA ASP A 336 13.56 -14.62 -28.84
C ASP A 336 13.14 -13.59 -29.92
N PRO A 337 13.91 -12.51 -30.12
CA PRO A 337 13.52 -11.39 -30.99
C PRO A 337 13.55 -11.72 -32.49
N ALA A 338 13.71 -13.00 -32.82
CA ALA A 338 13.67 -13.55 -34.16
C ALA A 338 12.37 -14.33 -34.43
N GLU A 339 11.54 -14.60 -33.43
CA GLU A 339 10.34 -15.41 -33.54
C GLU A 339 9.18 -14.69 -32.83
N VAL A 340 8.10 -14.40 -33.54
CA VAL A 340 6.94 -13.67 -32.97
C VAL A 340 5.64 -14.47 -33.02
N SER A 341 5.62 -15.55 -33.80
CA SER A 341 4.40 -16.29 -34.16
C SER A 341 4.66 -17.79 -34.13
N ASP A 342 3.65 -18.52 -33.68
CA ASP A 342 3.58 -19.98 -33.56
C ASP A 342 2.22 -20.40 -34.11
N ASN A 343 2.14 -20.53 -35.43
CA ASN A 343 0.87 -20.58 -36.13
C ASN A 343 0.09 -21.89 -35.87
N ASP A 344 0.78 -23.00 -35.63
CA ASP A 344 0.19 -24.30 -35.31
C ASP A 344 0.20 -24.63 -33.80
N GLY A 345 0.94 -23.86 -32.99
CA GLY A 345 1.01 -24.01 -31.54
C GLY A 345 1.90 -25.16 -31.07
N ASP A 346 2.86 -25.61 -31.88
CA ASP A 346 3.77 -26.71 -31.54
C ASP A 346 4.95 -26.27 -30.64
N GLY A 347 5.16 -24.96 -30.51
CA GLY A 347 6.20 -24.33 -29.71
C GLY A 347 7.53 -24.12 -30.44
N ILE A 348 7.54 -24.24 -31.77
CA ILE A 348 8.61 -23.78 -32.66
C ILE A 348 8.09 -22.52 -33.36
N GLY A 349 8.89 -21.45 -33.39
CA GLY A 349 8.47 -20.22 -34.08
C GLY A 349 8.51 -20.39 -35.60
N ASP A 350 7.61 -19.72 -36.29
CA ASP A 350 7.40 -19.84 -37.75
C ASP A 350 8.69 -19.59 -38.56
N ASN A 351 9.64 -18.75 -38.12
CA ASN A 351 10.90 -18.58 -38.88
C ASN A 351 11.85 -19.78 -38.76
N ALA A 352 11.67 -20.62 -37.75
CA ALA A 352 12.44 -21.83 -37.49
C ALA A 352 11.69 -23.13 -37.87
N ASP A 353 10.37 -23.07 -38.00
CA ASP A 353 9.57 -24.17 -38.51
C ASP A 353 9.73 -24.32 -40.04
N VAL A 354 9.30 -25.47 -40.56
CA VAL A 354 9.38 -25.83 -41.98
C VAL A 354 8.01 -26.18 -42.55
N ASP A 355 6.95 -26.08 -41.74
CA ASP A 355 5.55 -26.45 -41.99
C ASP A 355 4.67 -25.67 -40.98
N ASP A 356 4.64 -24.34 -41.10
CA ASP A 356 4.14 -23.40 -40.07
C ASP A 356 2.67 -23.64 -39.67
N ASP A 357 1.86 -24.26 -40.53
CA ASP A 357 0.45 -24.59 -40.24
C ASP A 357 0.19 -26.10 -40.04
N ASN A 358 1.22 -26.93 -40.21
CA ASN A 358 1.22 -28.37 -39.99
C ASN A 358 0.16 -29.13 -40.81
N ASP A 359 -0.13 -28.65 -42.02
CA ASP A 359 -1.02 -29.32 -42.96
C ASP A 359 -0.34 -30.53 -43.67
N GLY A 360 0.99 -30.64 -43.50
CA GLY A 360 1.84 -31.68 -44.06
C GLY A 360 2.55 -31.28 -45.37
N VAL A 361 2.50 -30.01 -45.74
CA VAL A 361 3.17 -29.39 -46.90
C VAL A 361 4.13 -28.32 -46.38
N VAL A 362 5.42 -28.53 -46.63
CA VAL A 362 6.46 -27.60 -46.17
C VAL A 362 6.37 -26.21 -46.84
N ASP A 363 6.70 -25.14 -46.12
CA ASP A 363 6.39 -23.75 -46.51
C ASP A 363 6.91 -23.33 -47.89
N TRP A 364 8.11 -23.81 -48.29
CA TRP A 364 8.66 -23.48 -49.60
C TRP A 364 7.96 -24.20 -50.78
N VAL A 365 7.01 -25.08 -50.49
CA VAL A 365 6.10 -25.73 -51.43
C VAL A 365 4.66 -25.26 -51.22
N ASP A 366 4.32 -24.82 -50.01
CA ASP A 366 2.99 -24.34 -49.66
C ASP A 366 2.73 -22.93 -50.22
N SER A 367 1.61 -22.77 -50.93
CA SER A 367 1.16 -21.45 -51.40
C SER A 367 0.51 -20.61 -50.30
N PHE A 368 0.05 -21.23 -49.22
CA PHE A 368 -0.61 -20.63 -48.05
C PHE A 368 -0.02 -21.20 -46.74
N PRO A 369 1.27 -21.00 -46.46
CA PRO A 369 1.99 -21.66 -45.36
C PRO A 369 1.46 -21.36 -43.96
N SER A 370 0.53 -20.41 -43.82
CA SER A 370 -0.09 -20.03 -42.55
C SER A 370 -1.55 -20.47 -42.41
N ASP A 371 -2.09 -21.22 -43.38
CA ASP A 371 -3.48 -21.67 -43.38
C ASP A 371 -3.62 -23.17 -43.67
N PRO A 372 -3.89 -23.99 -42.65
CA PRO A 372 -3.84 -25.45 -42.80
C PRO A 372 -4.94 -26.03 -43.69
N SER A 373 -5.87 -25.18 -44.13
CA SER A 373 -6.98 -25.58 -44.96
C SER A 373 -6.63 -25.71 -46.44
N ALA A 374 -5.57 -25.08 -46.94
CA ALA A 374 -5.19 -25.12 -48.36
C ALA A 374 -3.69 -24.96 -48.58
N SER A 375 -3.15 -25.59 -49.64
CA SER A 375 -1.71 -25.57 -49.96
C SER A 375 -1.35 -25.29 -51.42
N VAL A 376 -2.36 -25.09 -52.28
CA VAL A 376 -2.17 -25.07 -53.74
C VAL A 376 -2.81 -23.83 -54.36
N ASP A 377 -1.99 -23.06 -55.06
CA ASP A 377 -2.35 -21.97 -55.97
C ASP A 377 -1.45 -22.08 -57.20
N ILE A 378 -2.01 -22.51 -58.33
CA ILE A 378 -1.22 -22.83 -59.54
C ILE A 378 -0.95 -21.62 -60.43
N ASP A 379 -1.78 -20.58 -60.37
CA ASP A 379 -1.65 -19.39 -61.19
C ASP A 379 -1.12 -18.15 -60.44
N GLU A 380 -0.91 -18.32 -59.13
CA GLU A 380 -0.28 -17.36 -58.22
C GLU A 380 -1.11 -16.09 -58.02
N ASP A 381 -2.43 -16.22 -57.96
CA ASP A 381 -3.37 -15.12 -57.76
C ASP A 381 -3.74 -14.85 -56.30
N GLY A 382 -3.31 -15.73 -55.40
CA GLY A 382 -3.54 -15.64 -53.95
C GLY A 382 -4.83 -16.29 -53.48
N TYR A 383 -5.53 -17.05 -54.32
CA TYR A 383 -6.70 -17.85 -53.95
C TYR A 383 -6.44 -19.35 -54.13
N PRO A 384 -6.88 -20.21 -53.19
CA PRO A 384 -6.59 -21.63 -53.28
C PRO A 384 -7.40 -22.35 -54.36
N ASP A 385 -6.72 -23.12 -55.21
CA ASP A 385 -7.30 -24.00 -56.24
C ASP A 385 -8.20 -25.10 -55.64
N SER A 386 -7.82 -25.57 -54.45
CA SER A 386 -8.50 -26.67 -53.75
C SER A 386 -8.21 -26.65 -52.25
N TRP A 387 -9.20 -27.03 -51.44
CA TRP A 387 -8.98 -27.34 -50.03
C TRP A 387 -8.18 -28.63 -49.85
N ASN A 388 -7.35 -28.66 -48.81
CA ASN A 388 -6.65 -29.84 -48.32
C ASN A 388 -7.62 -30.97 -47.96
N THR A 389 -7.10 -32.20 -47.91
CA THR A 389 -7.95 -33.38 -47.72
C THR A 389 -8.61 -33.38 -46.34
N GLY A 390 -9.90 -33.10 -46.32
CA GLY A 390 -10.70 -33.06 -45.08
C GLY A 390 -11.01 -31.65 -44.60
N SER A 391 -10.41 -30.64 -45.22
CA SER A 391 -10.64 -29.22 -44.95
C SER A 391 -11.76 -28.65 -45.81
N SER A 392 -12.26 -27.50 -45.40
CA SER A 392 -13.27 -26.71 -46.08
C SER A 392 -13.02 -25.24 -45.79
N GLN A 393 -13.75 -24.35 -46.47
CA GLN A 393 -13.67 -22.91 -46.20
C GLN A 393 -13.90 -22.53 -44.73
N ALA A 394 -14.70 -23.30 -43.99
CA ALA A 394 -14.96 -23.03 -42.57
C ALA A 394 -13.75 -23.35 -41.67
N ASP A 395 -12.77 -24.08 -42.18
CA ASP A 395 -11.56 -24.48 -41.47
C ASP A 395 -10.39 -23.53 -41.75
N SER A 396 -10.55 -22.56 -42.67
CA SER A 396 -9.53 -21.55 -42.96
C SER A 396 -9.33 -20.61 -41.78
N THR A 397 -8.08 -20.50 -41.33
CA THR A 397 -7.65 -19.64 -40.23
C THR A 397 -7.42 -18.20 -40.69
N THR A 398 -7.12 -18.00 -41.97
CA THR A 398 -6.83 -16.69 -42.58
C THR A 398 -8.00 -16.12 -43.38
N GLY A 399 -9.08 -16.89 -43.57
CA GLY A 399 -10.30 -16.45 -44.25
C GLY A 399 -10.28 -16.64 -45.77
N LEU A 400 -9.48 -17.58 -46.27
CA LEU A 400 -9.37 -17.92 -47.69
C LEU A 400 -10.73 -18.28 -48.30
N THR A 401 -10.84 -18.02 -49.60
CA THR A 401 -11.97 -18.42 -50.43
C THR A 401 -11.48 -19.22 -51.62
N LEU A 402 -12.17 -20.30 -51.95
CA LEU A 402 -11.74 -21.17 -53.05
C LEU A 402 -11.80 -20.46 -54.39
N ASP A 403 -10.77 -20.66 -55.20
CA ASP A 403 -10.70 -20.16 -56.56
C ASP A 403 -11.66 -20.91 -57.50
N ALA A 404 -12.54 -20.17 -58.17
CA ALA A 404 -13.45 -20.67 -59.19
C ALA A 404 -12.75 -20.92 -60.54
N PHE A 405 -11.62 -20.26 -60.82
CA PHE A 405 -10.83 -20.38 -62.04
C PHE A 405 -9.33 -20.67 -61.79
N PRO A 406 -8.99 -21.90 -61.34
CA PRO A 406 -7.62 -22.35 -60.97
C PRO A 406 -6.54 -22.33 -62.04
N ASN A 407 -6.64 -21.59 -63.13
CA ASN A 407 -5.61 -21.46 -64.15
C ASN A 407 -5.63 -20.07 -64.81
N ASP A 408 -6.44 -19.15 -64.30
CA ASP A 408 -6.59 -17.80 -64.77
C ASP A 408 -6.29 -16.81 -63.65
N PRO A 409 -5.05 -16.27 -63.57
CA PRO A 409 -4.63 -15.42 -62.46
C PRO A 409 -5.26 -14.02 -62.47
N THR A 410 -6.28 -13.83 -63.30
CA THR A 410 -7.06 -12.61 -63.41
C THR A 410 -8.52 -12.82 -63.05
N GLU A 411 -8.93 -14.01 -62.64
CA GLU A 411 -10.29 -14.37 -62.31
C GLU A 411 -10.29 -15.37 -61.15
N TRP A 412 -10.98 -15.07 -60.06
CA TRP A 412 -11.03 -15.98 -58.91
C TRP A 412 -12.43 -16.22 -58.34
N VAL A 413 -13.40 -15.39 -58.73
CA VAL A 413 -14.79 -15.45 -58.27
C VAL A 413 -15.73 -15.57 -59.47
N ASP A 414 -16.70 -16.48 -59.34
CA ASP A 414 -17.86 -16.65 -60.22
C ASP A 414 -19.11 -16.41 -59.38
N THR A 415 -19.58 -15.15 -59.34
CA THR A 415 -20.66 -14.74 -58.42
C THR A 415 -22.01 -15.35 -58.80
N ASP A 416 -22.31 -15.43 -60.10
CA ASP A 416 -23.61 -15.92 -60.58
C ASP A 416 -23.60 -17.42 -60.96
N GLY A 417 -22.42 -18.03 -61.02
CA GLY A 417 -22.20 -19.44 -61.28
C GLY A 417 -22.34 -19.84 -62.75
N ASP A 418 -22.20 -18.91 -63.69
CA ASP A 418 -22.34 -19.16 -65.12
C ASP A 418 -21.06 -19.71 -65.80
N GLY A 419 -19.95 -19.69 -65.06
CA GLY A 419 -18.64 -20.17 -65.49
C GLY A 419 -17.81 -19.13 -66.26
N ILE A 420 -18.17 -17.85 -66.16
CA ILE A 420 -17.37 -16.70 -66.56
C ILE A 420 -16.96 -15.97 -65.28
N GLY A 421 -15.67 -15.67 -65.12
CA GLY A 421 -15.20 -14.94 -63.93
C GLY A 421 -15.69 -13.50 -63.94
N ASN A 422 -15.93 -12.95 -62.75
CA ASN A 422 -16.52 -11.61 -62.61
C ASN A 422 -15.76 -10.52 -63.38
N ASN A 423 -14.43 -10.61 -63.56
CA ASN A 423 -13.68 -9.57 -64.27
C ASN A 423 -13.91 -9.62 -65.80
N THR A 424 -14.37 -10.76 -66.32
CA THR A 424 -14.69 -11.01 -67.75
C THR A 424 -16.19 -11.00 -68.01
N ASP A 425 -17.01 -11.30 -67.00
CA ASP A 425 -18.45 -11.23 -67.10
C ASP A 425 -18.88 -9.77 -67.32
N ALA A 426 -19.92 -9.60 -68.11
CA ALA A 426 -20.50 -8.30 -68.42
C ALA A 426 -21.80 -8.04 -67.64
N ASP A 427 -22.30 -9.00 -66.86
CA ASP A 427 -23.48 -8.98 -65.99
C ASP A 427 -23.23 -9.94 -64.80
N ASP A 428 -22.25 -9.59 -63.96
CA ASP A 428 -21.61 -10.47 -62.97
C ASP A 428 -22.52 -11.00 -61.84
N ASP A 429 -23.73 -10.43 -61.72
CA ASP A 429 -24.75 -10.87 -60.77
C ASP A 429 -26.04 -11.39 -61.44
N ASN A 430 -26.06 -11.37 -62.77
CA ASN A 430 -27.14 -11.80 -63.65
C ASN A 430 -28.50 -11.17 -63.33
N ASP A 431 -28.50 -9.93 -62.81
CA ASP A 431 -29.71 -9.19 -62.51
C ASP A 431 -30.41 -8.63 -63.77
N GLY A 432 -29.71 -8.72 -64.92
CA GLY A 432 -30.18 -8.34 -66.24
C GLY A 432 -29.75 -6.93 -66.67
N PHE A 433 -28.87 -6.29 -65.92
CA PHE A 433 -28.15 -5.08 -66.31
C PHE A 433 -26.66 -5.38 -66.46
N ALA A 434 -26.09 -5.01 -67.61
CA ALA A 434 -24.64 -5.12 -67.76
C ALA A 434 -23.92 -4.23 -66.74
N ASP A 435 -22.79 -4.64 -66.15
CA ASP A 435 -22.17 -3.98 -64.98
C ASP A 435 -21.93 -2.47 -65.20
N LEU A 436 -21.55 -2.07 -66.42
CA LEU A 436 -21.34 -0.66 -66.80
C LEU A 436 -22.63 0.18 -66.85
N ALA A 437 -23.79 -0.46 -66.78
CA ALA A 437 -25.12 0.14 -66.85
C ALA A 437 -26.00 -0.21 -65.63
N ASP A 438 -25.47 -1.02 -64.70
CA ASP A 438 -26.13 -1.36 -63.45
C ASP A 438 -26.03 -0.18 -62.45
N PRO A 439 -27.12 0.21 -61.77
CA PRO A 439 -27.09 1.11 -60.62
C PRO A 439 -26.54 0.52 -59.30
N ASN A 440 -26.39 -0.81 -59.16
CA ASN A 440 -25.73 -1.47 -58.01
C ASN A 440 -24.77 -2.62 -58.44
N PRO A 441 -23.82 -2.36 -59.35
CA PRO A 441 -22.92 -3.40 -59.88
C PRO A 441 -22.12 -4.04 -58.76
N LEU A 442 -21.98 -5.37 -58.78
CA LEU A 442 -21.13 -6.08 -57.82
C LEU A 442 -19.64 -5.85 -58.14
N THR A 443 -19.28 -5.61 -59.40
CA THR A 443 -17.94 -5.12 -59.79
C THR A 443 -18.01 -4.03 -60.88
N VAL A 444 -17.19 -2.96 -60.75
CA VAL A 444 -16.98 -1.98 -61.83
C VAL A 444 -15.50 -1.98 -62.16
N ASN A 445 -15.14 -2.44 -63.36
CA ASN A 445 -13.76 -2.55 -63.80
C ASN A 445 -13.06 -1.18 -64.00
N ALA A 446 -12.39 -0.69 -62.95
CA ALA A 446 -11.30 0.27 -63.04
C ALA A 446 -9.99 -0.44 -62.69
N ASN A 447 -9.22 -0.83 -63.71
CA ASN A 447 -7.95 -1.53 -63.49
C ASN A 447 -6.89 -0.57 -62.96
N ILE A 448 -6.44 -0.78 -61.72
CA ILE A 448 -5.23 -0.16 -61.21
C ILE A 448 -4.04 -0.85 -61.89
N SER A 449 -3.58 -0.26 -62.99
CA SER A 449 -2.45 -0.77 -63.77
C SER A 449 -1.10 -0.65 -63.06
N TYR A 450 -1.01 0.22 -62.04
CA TYR A 450 0.18 0.45 -61.25
C TYR A 450 -0.17 1.23 -59.98
N ALA A 451 0.38 0.83 -58.84
CA ALA A 451 0.49 1.65 -57.65
C ALA A 451 1.96 1.63 -57.20
N GLY A 452 2.51 2.78 -56.80
CA GLY A 452 3.88 2.82 -56.32
C GLY A 452 4.31 4.16 -55.72
N VAL A 453 5.37 4.09 -54.92
CA VAL A 453 6.10 5.26 -54.43
C VAL A 453 7.36 5.47 -55.26
N GLN A 454 7.60 6.71 -55.67
CA GLN A 454 8.85 7.11 -56.32
C GLN A 454 9.60 8.10 -55.44
N HIS A 455 10.87 7.79 -55.15
CA HIS A 455 11.83 8.75 -54.63
C HIS A 455 12.56 9.42 -55.80
N MET A 456 12.45 10.74 -55.91
CA MET A 456 13.02 11.53 -57.01
C MET A 456 14.03 12.53 -56.46
N THR A 457 15.19 12.64 -57.11
CA THR A 457 16.17 13.68 -56.83
C THR A 457 16.22 14.67 -58.00
N TRP A 458 16.01 15.95 -57.73
CA TRP A 458 16.09 17.01 -58.73
C TRP A 458 17.54 17.43 -58.99
N ALA A 459 17.77 18.13 -60.10
CA ALA A 459 19.10 18.57 -60.52
C ALA A 459 19.78 19.56 -59.53
N ASP A 460 19.03 20.12 -58.59
CA ASP A 460 19.52 20.98 -57.51
C ASP A 460 19.85 20.21 -56.21
N GLY A 461 19.65 18.89 -56.20
CA GLY A 461 19.88 18.02 -55.05
C GLY A 461 18.72 17.97 -54.06
N SER A 462 17.58 18.57 -54.36
CA SER A 462 16.35 18.36 -53.57
C SER A 462 15.77 16.98 -53.84
N GLU A 463 15.32 16.32 -52.78
CA GLU A 463 14.68 15.00 -52.82
C GLU A 463 13.18 15.17 -52.58
N VAL A 464 12.35 14.37 -53.27
CA VAL A 464 10.91 14.34 -53.05
C VAL A 464 10.41 12.90 -53.17
N ASP A 465 9.44 12.56 -52.34
CA ASP A 465 8.67 11.33 -52.49
C ASP A 465 7.37 11.64 -53.23
N SER A 466 6.90 10.69 -54.03
CA SER A 466 5.62 10.83 -54.69
C SER A 466 4.85 9.53 -54.70
N LEU A 467 3.55 9.66 -54.53
CA LEU A 467 2.60 8.56 -54.65
C LEU A 467 2.01 8.60 -56.05
N GLU A 468 2.10 7.48 -56.76
CA GLU A 468 1.60 7.34 -58.12
C GLU A 468 0.60 6.19 -58.19
N LEU A 469 -0.58 6.50 -58.74
CA LEU A 469 -1.63 5.54 -59.03
C LEU A 469 -1.97 5.63 -60.52
N GLY A 470 -1.62 4.59 -61.27
CA GLY A 470 -2.00 4.45 -62.67
C GLY A 470 -3.33 3.72 -62.80
N ILE A 471 -4.40 4.45 -63.16
CA ILE A 471 -5.72 3.87 -63.38
C ILE A 471 -6.00 3.79 -64.88
N GLN A 472 -6.37 2.60 -65.36
CA GLN A 472 -6.78 2.38 -66.73
C GLN A 472 -8.30 2.16 -66.78
N LYS A 473 -9.03 3.14 -67.32
CA LYS A 473 -10.42 2.92 -67.79
C LYS A 473 -10.38 2.09 -69.07
N ALA A 474 -11.29 1.12 -69.20
CA ALA A 474 -11.37 0.23 -70.35
C ALA A 474 -11.64 0.95 -71.70
N ASP A 475 -12.10 2.21 -71.69
CA ASP A 475 -12.57 2.93 -72.88
C ASP A 475 -11.80 4.23 -73.25
N ASN A 476 -10.68 4.54 -72.58
CA ASN A 476 -9.87 5.75 -72.79
C ASN A 476 -10.61 7.10 -72.57
N THR A 477 -11.62 7.18 -71.70
CA THR A 477 -12.33 8.44 -71.38
C THR A 477 -11.94 9.09 -70.05
N SER A 478 -12.42 10.32 -69.79
CA SER A 478 -12.19 11.10 -68.55
C SER A 478 -12.69 10.35 -67.30
N LEU A 479 -12.06 10.57 -66.12
CA LEU A 479 -12.43 9.94 -64.84
C LEU A 479 -13.94 10.01 -64.52
N GLY A 480 -14.63 11.08 -64.93
CA GLY A 480 -16.06 11.24 -64.67
C GLY A 480 -16.29 11.56 -63.19
N ASP A 481 -17.39 11.09 -62.61
CA ASP A 481 -17.76 11.33 -61.21
C ASP A 481 -17.11 10.31 -60.22
N LEU A 482 -15.99 9.69 -60.60
CA LEU A 482 -15.25 8.74 -59.75
C LEU A 482 -14.25 9.48 -58.84
N THR A 483 -14.13 9.06 -57.58
CA THR A 483 -13.13 9.58 -56.62
C THR A 483 -12.14 8.49 -56.25
N ALA A 484 -10.83 8.74 -56.37
CA ALA A 484 -9.83 7.82 -55.84
C ALA A 484 -9.32 8.33 -54.50
N THR A 485 -9.33 7.49 -53.48
CA THR A 485 -8.75 7.73 -52.18
C THR A 485 -7.55 6.82 -51.97
N VAL A 486 -6.61 7.27 -51.15
CA VAL A 486 -5.57 6.41 -50.59
C VAL A 486 -5.62 6.59 -49.08
N THR A 487 -5.61 5.48 -48.36
CA THR A 487 -5.44 5.46 -46.90
C THR A 487 -4.14 4.76 -46.58
N GLY A 488 -3.43 5.21 -45.56
CA GLY A 488 -2.14 4.66 -45.16
C GLY A 488 -1.97 4.65 -43.64
N PRO A 489 -0.78 4.30 -43.17
CA PRO A 489 -0.43 4.22 -41.74
C PRO A 489 -0.72 5.54 -40.99
N ASN A 490 -0.92 5.46 -39.67
CA ASN A 490 -1.17 6.61 -38.78
C ASN A 490 -2.38 7.49 -39.17
N GLY A 491 -3.42 6.87 -39.74
CA GLY A 491 -4.63 7.57 -40.18
C GLY A 491 -4.44 8.46 -41.41
N PHE A 492 -3.35 8.27 -42.16
CA PHE A 492 -3.13 8.97 -43.42
C PHE A 492 -4.30 8.70 -44.37
N SER A 493 -4.90 9.75 -44.91
CA SER A 493 -5.92 9.64 -45.95
C SER A 493 -5.83 10.80 -46.92
N TYR A 494 -5.90 10.51 -48.22
CA TYR A 494 -5.88 11.51 -49.26
C TYR A 494 -6.86 11.15 -50.38
N THR A 495 -7.47 12.16 -51.00
CA THR A 495 -8.38 12.00 -52.14
C THR A 495 -7.79 12.67 -53.36
N PHE A 496 -7.56 11.89 -54.42
CA PHE A 496 -7.17 12.39 -55.72
C PHE A 496 -8.33 13.11 -56.41
N THR A 497 -8.00 14.19 -57.11
CA THR A 497 -8.95 15.02 -57.85
C THR A 497 -8.57 15.11 -59.32
N ASP A 498 -9.46 15.62 -60.17
CA ASP A 498 -9.16 15.89 -61.59
C ASP A 498 -7.91 16.77 -61.81
N SER A 499 -7.50 17.58 -60.82
CA SER A 499 -6.26 18.36 -60.90
C SER A 499 -4.97 17.57 -60.69
N ASP A 500 -5.05 16.36 -60.14
CA ASP A 500 -3.91 15.46 -59.93
C ASP A 500 -3.70 14.50 -61.13
N ALA A 501 -4.53 14.61 -62.18
CA ALA A 501 -4.48 13.77 -63.37
C ALA A 501 -3.44 14.24 -64.40
N HIS A 502 -2.56 13.32 -64.81
CA HIS A 502 -1.57 13.55 -65.86
C HIS A 502 -1.73 12.54 -67.02
N PRO A 503 -1.69 12.98 -68.28
CA PRO A 503 -1.73 12.06 -69.42
C PRO A 503 -0.43 11.23 -69.50
N TRP A 504 -0.57 9.89 -69.55
CA TRP A 504 0.55 8.93 -69.46
C TRP A 504 0.76 8.11 -70.74
N GLY A 505 -0.03 8.38 -71.78
CA GLY A 505 0.00 7.68 -73.07
C GLY A 505 -1.38 7.68 -73.73
N GLN A 506 -1.52 7.04 -74.90
CA GLN A 506 -2.85 6.88 -75.53
C GLN A 506 -3.73 5.99 -74.66
N GLY A 507 -4.54 6.60 -73.79
CA GLY A 507 -5.56 5.90 -73.01
C GLY A 507 -5.29 5.65 -71.54
N LEU A 508 -4.13 6.08 -71.04
CA LEU A 508 -3.73 5.89 -69.66
C LEU A 508 -3.80 7.22 -68.92
N LEU A 509 -4.46 7.23 -67.76
CA LEU A 509 -4.52 8.37 -66.86
C LEU A 509 -3.75 8.03 -65.58
N ALA A 510 -2.69 8.78 -65.30
CA ALA A 510 -1.96 8.64 -64.04
C ALA A 510 -2.45 9.71 -63.07
N LEU A 511 -2.81 9.30 -61.85
CA LEU A 511 -3.03 10.19 -60.71
C LEU A 511 -1.74 10.24 -59.91
N TRP A 512 -1.22 11.45 -59.69
CA TRP A 512 0.09 11.62 -59.08
C TRP A 512 0.11 12.78 -58.10
N LYS A 513 0.75 12.57 -56.94
CA LYS A 513 0.93 13.60 -55.91
C LYS A 513 2.35 13.59 -55.35
N GLN A 514 2.96 14.77 -55.29
CA GLN A 514 4.24 14.98 -54.61
C GLN A 514 4.04 15.24 -53.13
N TYR A 515 4.91 14.64 -52.32
CA TYR A 515 5.06 14.87 -50.89
C TYR A 515 6.46 15.40 -50.57
N ASP A 516 6.53 16.21 -49.52
CA ASP A 516 7.74 16.91 -49.09
C ASP A 516 8.68 15.94 -48.36
N SER A 517 9.98 15.98 -48.70
CA SER A 517 11.08 15.29 -48.01
C SER A 517 11.14 15.45 -46.48
N LEU A 518 10.50 16.48 -45.93
CA LEU A 518 10.44 16.70 -44.48
C LEU A 518 9.34 15.89 -43.77
N ASN A 519 8.42 15.29 -44.53
CA ASN A 519 7.36 14.40 -44.02
C ASN A 519 7.25 13.19 -44.98
N PRO A 520 8.19 12.24 -44.89
CA PRO A 520 8.21 11.07 -45.77
C PRO A 520 6.95 10.24 -45.60
N LEU A 521 6.62 9.43 -46.62
CA LEU A 521 5.59 8.41 -46.48
C LEU A 521 6.10 7.35 -45.49
N GLU A 522 5.28 7.04 -44.49
CA GLU A 522 5.63 6.11 -43.43
C GLU A 522 5.56 4.66 -43.91
N PRO A 523 6.33 3.75 -43.28
CA PRO A 523 6.20 2.32 -43.51
C PRO A 523 4.80 1.81 -43.15
N GLY A 524 4.27 0.92 -43.98
CA GLY A 524 3.03 0.18 -43.80
C GLY A 524 2.23 0.11 -45.10
N THR A 525 0.99 -0.38 -44.99
CA THR A 525 0.14 -0.60 -46.15
C THR A 525 -0.62 0.67 -46.54
N TYR A 526 -0.43 1.10 -47.79
CA TYR A 526 -1.24 2.12 -48.44
C TYR A 526 -2.31 1.47 -49.30
N THR A 527 -3.57 1.62 -48.92
CA THR A 527 -4.73 1.09 -49.63
C THR A 527 -5.31 2.16 -50.53
N PHE A 528 -5.19 1.97 -51.83
CA PHE A 528 -5.82 2.81 -52.84
C PHE A 528 -7.22 2.30 -53.12
N THR A 529 -8.23 3.13 -52.94
CA THR A 529 -9.63 2.79 -53.18
C THR A 529 -10.22 3.76 -54.20
N VAL A 530 -10.71 3.26 -55.32
CA VAL A 530 -11.49 4.04 -56.28
C VAL A 530 -12.95 3.85 -55.91
N THR A 531 -13.70 4.93 -55.79
CA THR A 531 -15.13 4.92 -55.46
C THR A 531 -15.97 5.61 -56.54
N ASP A 532 -17.23 5.21 -56.66
CA ASP A 532 -18.20 5.82 -57.56
C ASP A 532 -18.80 7.13 -57.02
N SER A 533 -19.66 7.75 -57.82
CA SER A 533 -20.35 9.00 -57.49
C SER A 533 -21.36 8.90 -56.33
N LEU A 534 -21.63 7.69 -55.84
CA LEU A 534 -22.48 7.38 -54.70
C LEU A 534 -21.64 7.00 -53.45
N GLY A 535 -20.32 6.86 -53.59
CA GLY A 535 -19.37 6.56 -52.52
C GLY A 535 -19.02 5.08 -52.35
N ASN A 536 -19.45 4.21 -53.26
CA ASN A 536 -19.17 2.76 -53.19
C ASN A 536 -17.80 2.45 -53.79
N SER A 537 -17.03 1.55 -53.17
CA SER A 537 -15.73 1.09 -53.69
C SER A 537 -15.90 0.30 -54.99
N VAL A 538 -15.20 0.77 -56.02
CA VAL A 538 -15.20 0.30 -57.42
C VAL A 538 -13.95 -0.54 -57.71
N SER A 539 -12.80 -0.21 -57.11
CA SER A 539 -11.55 -0.95 -57.27
C SER A 539 -10.61 -0.62 -56.12
N GLN A 540 -9.82 -1.59 -55.67
CA GLN A 540 -8.89 -1.43 -54.57
C GLN A 540 -7.55 -2.08 -54.88
N ALA A 541 -6.46 -1.44 -54.50
CA ALA A 541 -5.12 -2.01 -54.57
C ALA A 541 -4.32 -1.61 -53.33
N ASP A 542 -3.67 -2.59 -52.73
CA ASP A 542 -2.78 -2.37 -51.60
C ASP A 542 -1.33 -2.25 -52.07
N LEU A 543 -0.63 -1.29 -51.49
CA LEU A 543 0.79 -1.08 -51.65
C LEU A 543 1.43 -1.15 -50.27
N HIS A 544 2.05 -2.28 -49.96
CA HIS A 544 2.85 -2.40 -48.76
C HIS A 544 4.21 -1.71 -48.93
N ILE A 545 4.57 -0.89 -47.96
CA ILE A 545 5.85 -0.18 -47.88
C ILE A 545 6.56 -0.62 -46.61
N ASP A 546 7.61 -1.44 -46.69
CA ASP A 546 8.36 -1.86 -45.49
C ASP A 546 9.08 -0.66 -44.83
N PRO A 547 9.59 -0.79 -43.58
CA PRO A 547 10.46 0.21 -42.97
C PRO A 547 11.72 0.48 -43.78
N HIS A 548 11.84 1.69 -44.34
CA HIS A 548 12.99 2.07 -45.18
C HIS A 548 13.70 3.32 -44.67
N PRO A 549 14.96 3.19 -44.20
CA PRO A 549 15.96 4.23 -44.35
C PRO A 549 16.48 4.25 -45.81
N VAL A 550 16.38 5.42 -46.45
CA VAL A 550 16.63 5.65 -47.89
C VAL A 550 18.13 5.53 -48.27
N PRO A 551 18.52 4.69 -49.25
CA PRO A 551 19.85 4.74 -49.85
C PRO A 551 19.85 5.40 -51.25
N ILE A 552 20.69 6.43 -51.41
CA ILE A 552 20.94 7.17 -52.66
C ILE A 552 21.80 6.36 -53.64
N VAL A 553 21.39 6.24 -54.90
CA VAL A 553 22.30 5.83 -56.00
C VAL A 553 23.21 7.01 -56.33
N ASN A 554 24.51 6.88 -56.06
CA ASN A 554 25.46 7.91 -56.48
C ASN A 554 25.70 7.82 -58.00
N GLU A 555 25.06 8.70 -58.77
CA GLU A 555 25.21 8.78 -60.24
C GLU A 555 26.68 8.90 -60.69
N SER A 556 27.54 9.51 -59.87
CA SER A 556 28.98 9.63 -60.16
C SER A 556 29.74 8.28 -60.14
N THR A 557 29.09 7.19 -59.71
CA THR A 557 29.66 5.84 -59.67
C THR A 557 29.20 4.94 -60.82
N VAL A 558 28.26 5.40 -61.65
CA VAL A 558 27.79 4.67 -62.84
C VAL A 558 28.92 4.62 -63.87
N GLN A 559 29.26 3.40 -64.32
CA GLN A 559 30.21 3.19 -65.41
C GLN A 559 29.54 2.44 -66.54
N TYR A 560 29.86 2.84 -67.77
CA TYR A 560 29.42 2.14 -68.97
C TYR A 560 30.60 1.75 -69.85
N GLN A 561 30.42 0.68 -70.63
CA GLN A 561 31.36 0.26 -71.65
C GLN A 561 30.60 -0.22 -72.89
N ARG A 562 31.03 0.23 -74.08
CA ARG A 562 30.55 -0.33 -75.34
C ARG A 562 31.39 -1.55 -75.73
N LEU A 563 30.73 -2.68 -75.98
CA LEU A 563 31.34 -3.95 -76.37
C LEU A 563 31.55 -4.02 -77.89
N ALA A 564 32.41 -4.95 -78.34
CA ALA A 564 32.80 -5.08 -79.74
C ALA A 564 31.67 -5.48 -80.69
N ASP A 565 30.59 -6.06 -80.15
CA ASP A 565 29.36 -6.42 -80.85
C ASP A 565 28.34 -5.26 -80.93
N GLY A 566 28.65 -4.12 -80.31
CA GLY A 566 27.80 -2.92 -80.28
C GLY A 566 26.87 -2.83 -79.06
N THR A 567 26.85 -3.82 -78.18
CA THR A 567 26.08 -3.84 -76.93
C THR A 567 26.69 -2.85 -75.93
N TYR A 568 25.85 -2.14 -75.17
CA TYR A 568 26.30 -1.30 -74.05
C TYR A 568 26.15 -2.06 -72.74
N ARG A 569 27.18 -1.99 -71.91
CA ARG A 569 27.23 -2.67 -70.62
C ARG A 569 27.35 -1.63 -69.50
N PHE A 570 26.48 -1.70 -68.50
CA PHE A 570 26.41 -0.77 -67.38
C PHE A 570 26.72 -1.45 -66.05
N ARG A 571 27.44 -0.76 -65.17
CA ARG A 571 27.62 -1.10 -63.74
C ARG A 571 27.44 0.14 -62.88
N TRP A 572 27.12 -0.10 -61.63
CA TRP A 572 27.16 0.88 -60.54
C TRP A 572 27.75 0.18 -59.31
N ALA A 573 28.28 0.94 -58.36
CA ALA A 573 28.78 0.35 -57.13
C ALA A 573 27.58 0.09 -56.18
N PRO A 574 27.34 -1.14 -55.71
CA PRO A 574 26.54 -1.32 -54.51
C PRO A 574 27.32 -0.74 -53.32
N VAL A 575 26.62 -0.06 -52.42
CA VAL A 575 27.20 0.32 -51.13
C VAL A 575 27.22 -0.94 -50.25
N ASN A 576 28.27 -1.17 -49.46
CA ASN A 576 28.32 -2.31 -48.55
C ASN A 576 27.10 -2.28 -47.62
N ALA A 577 26.27 -3.31 -47.70
CA ALA A 577 25.18 -3.52 -46.76
C ALA A 577 25.04 -5.01 -46.42
N ALA A 578 24.37 -5.28 -45.32
CA ALA A 578 24.20 -6.61 -44.76
C ALA A 578 23.08 -7.44 -45.43
N ARG A 579 22.46 -6.95 -46.52
CA ARG A 579 21.29 -7.57 -47.19
C ARG A 579 21.34 -7.42 -48.73
N THR A 580 20.45 -8.12 -49.43
CA THR A 580 20.35 -8.18 -50.89
C THR A 580 19.37 -7.14 -51.45
N TYR A 581 19.72 -6.45 -52.55
CA TYR A 581 18.93 -5.36 -53.16
C TYR A 581 18.48 -5.67 -54.58
N TYR A 582 17.38 -5.01 -55.03
CA TYR A 582 16.89 -5.03 -56.40
C TYR A 582 16.85 -3.63 -57.02
N TYR A 583 17.48 -3.44 -58.18
CA TYR A 583 17.51 -2.15 -58.89
C TYR A 583 16.64 -2.17 -60.16
N ARG A 584 15.97 -1.05 -60.47
CA ARG A 584 15.30 -0.80 -61.75
C ARG A 584 15.84 0.50 -62.35
N PHE A 585 16.36 0.46 -63.58
CA PHE A 585 16.78 1.67 -64.28
C PHE A 585 16.10 1.78 -65.65
N ARG A 586 16.04 3.01 -66.17
CA ARG A 586 15.50 3.34 -67.50
C ARG A 586 16.59 4.07 -68.28
N ILE A 587 16.72 3.75 -69.57
CA ILE A 587 17.62 4.48 -70.46
C ILE A 587 16.80 5.19 -71.53
N TYR A 588 17.10 6.47 -71.71
CA TYR A 588 16.48 7.34 -72.70
C TYR A 588 17.47 7.62 -73.84
N ASP A 589 16.98 7.76 -75.07
CA ASP A 589 17.81 8.09 -76.24
C ASP A 589 17.99 9.60 -76.47
N SER A 590 17.33 10.43 -75.63
CA SER A 590 17.42 11.89 -75.68
C SER A 590 17.15 12.51 -74.31
N THR A 591 17.61 13.75 -74.12
CA THR A 591 17.41 14.54 -72.89
C THR A 591 16.10 15.34 -72.91
N ALA A 592 15.14 14.99 -73.77
CA ALA A 592 13.84 15.67 -73.81
C ALA A 592 12.99 15.21 -72.62
N GLU A 593 12.26 16.14 -71.99
CA GLU A 593 11.42 15.87 -70.80
C GLU A 593 10.40 14.72 -71.01
N ASP A 594 10.01 14.43 -72.26
CA ASP A 594 9.00 13.42 -72.60
C ASP A 594 9.58 12.21 -73.38
N ALA A 595 10.88 11.94 -73.28
CA ALA A 595 11.47 10.81 -74.00
C ALA A 595 10.90 9.47 -73.49
N VAL A 596 10.45 8.61 -74.41
CA VAL A 596 10.04 7.23 -74.07
C VAL A 596 11.31 6.40 -73.82
N PRO A 597 11.41 5.66 -72.70
CA PRO A 597 12.61 4.88 -72.42
C PRO A 597 12.81 3.82 -73.52
N VAL A 598 14.01 3.78 -74.09
CA VAL A 598 14.39 2.81 -75.12
C VAL A 598 14.76 1.45 -74.52
N PHE A 599 14.95 1.40 -73.20
CA PHE A 599 15.18 0.17 -72.44
C PHE A 599 14.69 0.30 -71.00
N LYS A 600 14.04 -0.76 -70.48
CA LYS A 600 13.55 -0.89 -69.10
C LYS A 600 13.90 -2.28 -68.58
N THR A 601 14.25 -2.38 -67.31
CA THR A 601 14.54 -3.66 -66.64
C THR A 601 13.50 -4.01 -65.56
N GLY A 602 13.44 -5.28 -65.17
CA GLY A 602 12.78 -5.75 -63.94
C GLY A 602 13.66 -5.58 -62.70
N ARG A 603 13.26 -6.17 -61.56
CA ARG A 603 14.10 -6.31 -60.35
C ARG A 603 15.39 -7.07 -60.73
N MET A 604 16.57 -6.59 -60.31
CA MET A 604 17.86 -7.18 -60.73
C MET A 604 18.81 -7.47 -59.57
N ASP A 605 19.41 -8.66 -59.62
CA ASP A 605 20.37 -9.28 -58.68
C ASP A 605 21.83 -9.26 -59.18
N LYS A 606 22.11 -8.60 -60.33
CA LYS A 606 23.40 -8.69 -61.06
C LYS A 606 24.23 -7.41 -60.97
N THR A 607 25.55 -7.58 -61.00
CA THR A 607 26.55 -6.48 -60.98
C THR A 607 26.74 -5.77 -62.33
N TRP A 608 26.23 -6.34 -63.42
CA TRP A 608 26.31 -5.79 -64.77
C TRP A 608 25.03 -6.06 -65.55
N VAL A 609 24.64 -5.09 -66.39
CA VAL A 609 23.48 -5.22 -67.29
C VAL A 609 23.89 -4.91 -68.73
N ASP A 610 23.56 -5.83 -69.64
CA ASP A 610 23.87 -5.74 -71.07
C ASP A 610 22.63 -5.26 -71.85
N VAL A 611 22.79 -4.16 -72.58
CA VAL A 611 21.76 -3.54 -73.41
C VAL A 611 22.10 -3.78 -74.89
N PRO A 612 21.25 -4.50 -75.64
CA PRO A 612 21.54 -4.91 -77.02
C PRO A 612 21.94 -3.77 -77.96
N ALA A 613 22.73 -4.10 -78.98
CA ALA A 613 23.19 -3.15 -79.98
C ALA A 613 22.04 -2.55 -80.80
N GLY A 614 21.65 -1.33 -80.44
CA GLY A 614 20.64 -0.53 -81.14
C GLY A 614 19.97 0.41 -80.15
N THR A 615 19.84 1.68 -80.52
CA THR A 615 19.14 2.75 -79.76
C THR A 615 19.92 3.45 -78.64
N LEU A 616 21.26 3.40 -78.61
CA LEU A 616 22.06 4.30 -77.78
C LEU A 616 23.15 4.99 -78.63
N THR A 617 22.93 6.27 -78.93
CA THR A 617 23.97 7.13 -79.53
C THR A 617 24.91 7.62 -78.43
N ASP A 618 26.21 7.46 -78.66
CA ASP A 618 27.28 8.00 -77.81
C ASP A 618 27.15 9.54 -77.80
N GLY A 619 26.56 10.08 -76.72
CA GLY A 619 26.19 11.48 -76.56
C GLY A 619 26.76 12.04 -75.28
#